data_AF-U1PCK5-F1
#
_entry.id   AF-U1PCK5-F1
#
_cell.length_a   1.000
_cell.length_b   1.000
_cell.length_c   1.000
_cell.angle_alpha   90.00
_cell.angle_beta   90.00
_cell.angle_gamma   90.00
#
_symmetry.space_group_name_H-M   'P 1'
#
loop_
_entity.id
_entity.type
_entity.pdbx_description
1 polymer ?
#
loop_
_entity_poly.entity_id
_entity_poly.type
_entity_poly.pdbx_seq_one_letter_code
_entity_poly.pdbx_strand_id
1 'polypeptide(L)'
;MSTYLTVLSLLADGTDPETIAMKLDRREDAVRGMIETMARRGHIEQIDCTDGACGSCPMADACGPMESPVQYVVSAAGWKLVDDRAAVEE
;
A
#
# COMPACT_ATOMS: atom_id res chain seq x y z
N MET A 1 -4.73 -18.81 2.71
CA MET A 1 -3.99 -17.53 2.69
C MET A 1 -4.74 -16.56 1.80
N SER A 2 -5.18 -15.40 2.31
CA SER A 2 -5.91 -14.42 1.49
C SER A 2 -4.92 -13.54 0.73
N THR A 3 -4.94 -13.59 -0.60
CA THR A 3 -4.11 -12.73 -1.47
C THR A 3 -4.30 -11.26 -1.13
N TYR A 4 -5.52 -10.87 -0.74
CA TYR A 4 -5.86 -9.51 -0.34
C TYR A 4 -5.01 -9.01 0.84
N LEU A 5 -4.93 -9.78 1.93
CA LEU A 5 -4.15 -9.38 3.10
C LEU A 5 -2.65 -9.40 2.81
N THR A 6 -2.20 -10.27 1.90
CA THR A 6 -0.79 -10.33 1.50
C THR A 6 -0.38 -9.09 0.71
N VAL A 7 -1.21 -8.66 -0.23
CA VAL A 7 -1.00 -7.39 -0.96
C VAL A 7 -1.03 -6.21 0.01
N LEU A 8 -1.97 -6.19 0.97
CA LEU A 8 -2.06 -5.10 1.96
C LEU A 8 -0.83 -5.02 2.85
N SER A 9 -0.32 -6.15 3.37
CA SER A 9 0.90 -6.19 4.17
C SER A 9 2.12 -5.73 3.37
N LEU A 10 2.29 -6.21 2.13
CA LEU A 10 3.42 -5.81 1.29
C LEU A 10 3.40 -4.31 0.95
N LEU A 11 2.20 -3.74 0.76
CA LEU A 11 2.04 -2.28 0.63
C LEU A 11 2.38 -1.55 1.93
N ALA A 12 2.01 -2.10 3.08
CA ALA A 12 2.36 -1.55 4.39
C ALA A 12 3.89 -1.49 4.60
N ASP A 13 4.62 -2.46 4.05
CA ASP A 13 6.08 -2.50 4.02
C ASP A 13 6.70 -1.56 2.97
N GLY A 14 5.89 -0.80 2.22
CA GLY A 14 6.37 0.10 1.17
C GLY A 14 6.79 -0.61 -0.13
N THR A 15 6.33 -1.84 -0.38
CA THR A 15 6.64 -2.56 -1.63
C THR A 15 5.79 -2.04 -2.78
N ASP A 16 6.41 -1.73 -3.92
CA ASP A 16 5.70 -1.28 -5.11
C ASP A 16 4.74 -2.34 -5.70
N PRO A 17 3.62 -1.92 -6.34
CA PRO A 17 2.66 -2.82 -6.98
C PRO A 17 3.29 -3.78 -8.00
N GLU A 18 4.30 -3.32 -8.75
CA GLU A 18 5.05 -4.14 -9.72
C GLU A 18 5.80 -5.27 -9.00
N THR A 19 6.56 -4.94 -7.96
CA THR A 19 7.28 -5.92 -7.13
C THR A 19 6.33 -6.90 -6.45
N ILE A 20 5.17 -6.42 -5.97
CA ILE A 20 4.11 -7.28 -5.41
C ILE A 20 3.59 -8.26 -6.47
N ALA A 21 3.34 -7.79 -7.68
CA ALA A 21 2.88 -8.62 -8.78
C ALA A 21 3.88 -9.72 -9.12
N MET A 22 5.17 -9.39 -9.17
CA MET A 22 6.25 -10.36 -9.37
C MET A 22 6.31 -11.39 -8.22
N LYS A 23 6.25 -10.94 -6.96
CA LYS A 23 6.26 -11.84 -5.79
C LYS A 23 5.08 -12.81 -5.77
N LEU A 24 3.92 -12.38 -6.27
CA LEU A 24 2.69 -13.18 -6.28
C LEU A 24 2.49 -13.98 -7.57
N ASP A 25 3.42 -13.88 -8.55
CA ASP A 25 3.27 -14.42 -9.91
C ASP A 25 1.94 -14.00 -10.55
N ARG A 26 1.64 -12.71 -10.45
CA ARG A 26 0.40 -12.09 -10.97
C ARG A 26 0.70 -10.96 -11.93
N ARG A 27 -0.30 -10.60 -12.72
CA ARG A 27 -0.28 -9.39 -13.54
C ARG A 27 -0.37 -8.17 -12.66
N GLU A 28 0.43 -7.16 -12.96
CA GLU A 28 0.41 -5.88 -12.26
C GLU A 28 -0.98 -5.24 -12.29
N ASP A 29 -1.70 -5.28 -13.42
CA ASP A 29 -3.08 -4.78 -13.54
C ASP A 29 -4.03 -5.42 -12.51
N ALA A 30 -3.86 -6.71 -12.22
CA ALA A 30 -4.67 -7.41 -11.24
C ALA A 30 -4.35 -6.94 -9.82
N VAL A 31 -3.08 -6.66 -9.53
CA VAL A 31 -2.65 -6.07 -8.26
C VAL A 31 -3.19 -4.64 -8.15
N ARG A 32 -3.04 -3.80 -9.17
CA ARG A 32 -3.61 -2.45 -9.22
C ARG A 32 -5.12 -2.45 -9.00
N GLY A 33 -5.86 -3.36 -9.63
CA GLY A 33 -7.31 -3.50 -9.37
C GLY A 33 -7.65 -3.91 -7.94
N MET A 34 -6.80 -4.73 -7.30
CA MET A 34 -6.94 -5.06 -5.88
C MET A 34 -6.68 -3.83 -4.99
N ILE A 35 -5.66 -3.04 -5.31
CA ILE A 35 -5.30 -1.79 -4.64
C ILE A 35 -6.45 -0.78 -4.74
N GLU A 36 -6.99 -0.55 -5.94
CA GLU A 36 -8.18 0.30 -6.11
C GLU A 36 -9.40 -0.17 -5.30
N THR A 37 -9.54 -1.49 -5.12
CA THR A 37 -10.60 -2.06 -4.28
C THR A 37 -10.33 -1.82 -2.80
N MET A 38 -9.07 -1.90 -2.36
CA MET A 38 -8.66 -1.52 -1.00
C MET A 38 -8.89 -0.03 -0.73
N ALA A 39 -8.60 0.83 -1.71
CA ALA A 39 -8.81 2.27 -1.61
C ALA A 39 -10.30 2.59 -1.46
N ARG A 40 -11.16 1.98 -2.29
CA ARG A 40 -12.61 2.12 -2.19
C ARG A 40 -13.19 1.62 -0.86
N ARG A 41 -12.52 0.66 -0.22
CA ARG A 41 -12.90 0.14 1.11
C ARG A 41 -12.33 0.96 2.27
N GLY A 42 -11.50 1.96 1.98
CA GLY A 42 -10.86 2.81 2.98
C GLY A 42 -9.74 2.11 3.75
N HIS A 43 -9.15 1.04 3.20
CA HIS A 43 -7.99 0.35 3.81
C HIS A 43 -6.66 0.98 3.40
N ILE A 44 -6.64 1.68 2.26
CA ILE A 44 -5.49 2.44 1.78
C ILE A 44 -5.97 3.80 1.28
N GLU A 45 -5.06 4.76 1.28
CA GLU A 45 -5.25 6.07 0.68
C GLU A 45 -4.17 6.28 -0.38
N GLN A 46 -4.60 6.74 -1.55
CA GLN A 46 -3.69 7.11 -2.63
C GLN A 46 -3.34 8.59 -2.45
N ILE A 47 -2.06 8.88 -2.38
CA ILE A 47 -1.54 10.24 -2.29
C ILE A 47 -0.82 10.54 -3.60
N ASP A 48 -1.37 11.49 -4.36
CA ASP A 48 -0.69 12.10 -5.50
C ASP A 48 0.39 13.06 -4.97
N CYS A 49 1.65 12.65 -5.06
CA CYS A 49 2.80 13.50 -4.71
C CYS A 49 3.28 14.36 -5.89
N THR A 50 2.56 14.36 -7.02
CA THR A 50 2.89 15.12 -8.25
C THR A 50 2.97 16.63 -8.03
N ASP A 51 2.28 17.19 -7.03
CA ASP A 51 2.11 18.63 -6.84
C ASP A 51 2.69 19.13 -5.50
N GLY A 52 3.95 18.85 -5.19
CA GLY A 52 4.70 19.54 -4.11
C GLY A 52 4.13 19.44 -2.67
N ALA A 53 2.98 18.78 -2.47
CA ALA A 53 2.28 18.66 -1.20
C ALA A 53 3.07 17.81 -0.22
N CYS A 54 3.70 16.75 -0.73
CA CYS A 54 4.64 15.93 0.04
C CYS A 54 5.89 16.72 0.45
N GLY A 55 6.30 17.75 -0.32
CA GLY A 55 7.38 18.68 0.04
C GLY A 55 7.00 19.73 1.10
N SER A 56 5.70 19.94 1.34
CA SER A 56 5.19 20.82 2.40
C SER A 56 4.70 20.03 3.63
N CYS A 57 4.74 18.70 3.58
CA CYS A 57 4.39 17.86 4.72
C CYS A 57 5.50 17.98 5.79
N PRO A 58 5.16 18.28 7.06
CA PRO A 58 6.15 18.33 8.15
C PRO A 58 6.80 16.97 8.45
N MET A 59 6.31 15.89 7.83
CA MET A 59 6.88 14.53 7.85
C MET A 59 7.51 14.11 6.51
N ALA A 60 7.81 15.05 5.60
CA ALA A 60 8.40 14.75 4.29
C ALA A 60 9.67 13.89 4.40
N ASP A 61 10.53 14.15 5.39
CA ASP A 61 11.74 13.37 5.67
C ASP A 61 11.48 11.90 6.01
N ALA A 62 10.28 11.55 6.50
CA ALA A 62 9.92 10.17 6.82
C ALA A 62 9.38 9.39 5.61
N CYS A 63 8.99 10.06 4.53
CA CYS A 63 8.44 9.42 3.33
C CYS A 63 9.50 8.80 2.40
N GLY A 64 10.80 9.01 2.65
CA GLY A 64 11.89 8.46 1.83
C GLY A 64 11.98 9.04 0.40
N PRO A 65 12.96 8.61 -0.40
CA PRO A 65 13.06 9.02 -1.80
C PRO A 65 11.84 8.51 -2.57
N MET A 66 11.01 9.44 -3.05
CA MET A 66 9.78 9.11 -3.79
C MET A 66 10.14 8.78 -5.24
N GLU A 67 10.20 7.49 -5.56
CA GLU A 67 10.51 6.98 -6.91
C GLU A 67 9.27 6.99 -7.84
N SER A 68 8.08 7.15 -7.27
CA SER A 68 6.81 7.08 -7.98
C SER A 68 5.91 8.29 -7.64
N PRO A 69 5.23 8.91 -8.63
CA PRO A 69 4.37 10.09 -8.43
C PRO A 69 3.13 9.82 -7.57
N VAL A 70 2.85 8.54 -7.32
CA VAL A 70 1.70 8.05 -6.58
C VAL A 70 2.19 7.17 -5.44
N GLN A 71 1.84 7.54 -4.21
CA GLN A 71 2.14 6.77 -3.01
C GLN A 71 0.85 6.13 -2.47
N TYR A 72 0.96 4.92 -1.93
CA TYR A 72 -0.16 4.22 -1.28
C TYR A 72 0.14 4.12 0.22
N VAL A 73 -0.69 4.76 1.03
CA VAL A 73 -0.56 4.74 2.49
C VAL A 73 -1.65 3.86 3.07
N VAL A 74 -1.28 2.96 3.99
CA VAL A 74 -2.24 2.08 4.67
C VAL A 74 -2.96 2.87 5.76
N SER A 75 -4.29 2.86 5.74
CA SER A 75 -5.11 3.55 6.73
C SER A 75 -5.13 2.80 8.06
N ALA A 76 -5.64 3.41 9.13
CA ALA A 76 -5.83 2.73 10.42
C ALA A 76 -6.70 1.46 10.30
N ALA A 77 -7.69 1.46 9.40
CA ALA A 77 -8.52 0.29 9.12
C ALA A 77 -7.73 -0.80 8.38
N GLY A 78 -6.82 -0.43 7.49
CA GLY A 78 -5.92 -1.37 6.82
C GLY A 78 -4.93 -1.99 7.79
N TRP A 79 -4.29 -1.19 8.65
CA TRP A 79 -3.37 -1.70 9.68
C TRP A 79 -4.03 -2.69 10.63
N LYS A 80 -5.29 -2.44 11.02
CA LYS A 80 -6.05 -3.40 11.84
C LYS A 80 -6.18 -4.78 11.18
N LEU A 81 -6.33 -4.84 9.85
CA LEU A 81 -6.41 -6.11 9.12
C LEU A 81 -5.06 -6.82 9.01
N VAL A 82 -3.96 -6.05 8.95
CA VAL A 82 -2.60 -6.59 8.95
C VAL A 82 -2.25 -7.16 10.33
N ASP A 83 -2.60 -6.44 11.39
CA ASP A 83 -2.36 -6.83 12.78
C ASP A 83 -3.19 -8.06 13.19
N ASP A 84 -4.49 -8.07 12.84
CA ASP A 84 -5.38 -9.21 13.08
C ASP A 84 -4.90 -10.48 12.34
N ARG A 85 -4.31 -10.31 11.15
CA ARG A 85 -3.65 -11.40 10.45
C ARG A 85 -2.42 -11.90 11.22
N ALA A 86 -1.54 -11.00 11.65
CA ALA A 86 -0.34 -11.37 12.38
C ALA A 86 -0.69 -12.16 13.64
N ALA A 87 -1.71 -11.72 14.39
CA ALA A 87 -2.19 -12.38 15.59
C ALA A 87 -2.83 -13.77 15.37
N VAL A 88 -3.27 -14.10 14.14
CA VAL A 88 -3.85 -15.41 13.78
C VAL A 88 -2.78 -16.39 13.28
N GLU A 89 -1.60 -15.90 12.89
CA GLU A 89 -0.48 -16.72 12.42
C GLU A 89 0.51 -17.10 13.56
N GLU A 90 0.28 -16.62 14.80
CA GLU A 90 1.05 -16.92 16.03
C GLU A 90 0.54 -18.13 16.83
#